data_AF-A0A3A4U8G8-F1
#
_entry.id   AF-A0A3A4U8G8-F1
#
_cell.length_a   1.000
_cell.length_b   1.000
_cell.length_c   1.000
_cell.angle_alpha   90.00
_cell.angle_beta   90.00
_cell.angle_gamma   90.00
#
_symmetry.space_group_name_H-M   'P 1'
#
loop_
_entity.id
_entity.type
_entity.pdbx_description
1 polymer ?
#
loop_
_entity_poly.entity_id
_entity_poly.type
_entity_poly.pdbx_seq_one_letter_code
_entity_poly.pdbx_strand_id
1 'polypeptide(L)'
;MPEGSRVPRYFGEVVSTAWDVPDFIESFMSSPCVVNRLHVQVPSFSQLEVFLAANWFDGTVRRRYAGLAKALEHVTETWPDHFRITDLSPEQLGVEDWEEVFLRLMQRGYPSAAVGDILRGIFPYLTEMRRDDVFLGDEIEIYFMIPYISRNREMTPELIMKEALRYGADRQELEYHFRRRKPPRGPYRGALVLTFKNPEDPAFTWRSRRVTSGWLRVPVRSPQVNITTKLEVWINYNVAFRGYWLAQMYLLASGMSKRSRRDVPPEIAAEWDELGKRLGDVASRQGAK
;
A
#
# COMPACT_ATOMS: atom_id res chain seq x y z
N MET A 1 -0.53 -17.29 22.69
CA MET A 1 0.36 -17.52 21.53
C MET A 1 1.20 -18.73 21.85
N PRO A 2 1.42 -19.68 20.93
CA PRO A 2 2.41 -20.72 21.19
C PRO A 2 3.77 -20.05 21.40
N GLU A 3 4.50 -20.49 22.43
CA GLU A 3 5.83 -19.99 22.74
C GLU A 3 6.74 -20.06 21.49
N GLY A 4 7.36 -18.93 21.12
CA GLY A 4 8.47 -18.90 20.16
C GLY A 4 8.19 -18.36 18.75
N SER A 5 6.94 -18.21 18.28
CA SER A 5 6.71 -17.63 16.94
C SER A 5 6.81 -16.10 16.95
N ARG A 6 7.99 -15.55 16.62
CA ARG A 6 8.17 -14.11 16.44
C ARG A 6 7.33 -13.62 15.25
N VAL A 7 6.56 -12.55 15.47
CA VAL A 7 5.84 -11.86 14.40
C VAL A 7 6.85 -10.91 13.73
N PRO A 8 7.09 -11.02 12.41
CA PRO A 8 7.95 -10.08 11.71
C PRO A 8 7.43 -8.66 11.91
N ARG A 9 8.36 -7.72 12.11
CA ARG A 9 8.06 -6.29 12.28
C ARG A 9 8.34 -5.50 11.02
N TYR A 10 9.23 -6.02 10.18
CA TYR A 10 9.65 -5.39 8.95
C TYR A 10 9.19 -6.19 7.74
N PHE A 11 8.90 -5.52 6.63
CA PHE A 11 8.78 -6.15 5.33
C PHE A 11 10.16 -6.66 4.87
N GLY A 12 10.17 -7.74 4.09
CA GLY A 12 11.40 -8.47 3.73
C GLY A 12 12.29 -7.77 2.70
N GLU A 13 11.84 -6.67 2.11
CA GLU A 13 12.60 -5.87 1.15
C GLU A 13 12.94 -4.49 1.73
N VAL A 14 14.06 -3.93 1.29
CA VAL A 14 14.53 -2.60 1.71
C VAL A 14 14.49 -1.64 0.52
N VAL A 15 13.82 -0.51 0.71
CA VAL A 15 13.82 0.59 -0.26
C VAL A 15 15.06 1.45 -0.03
N SER A 16 15.76 1.81 -1.10
CA SER A 16 17.04 2.54 -1.00
C SER A 16 16.84 3.98 -0.55
N THR A 17 15.97 4.72 -1.22
CA THR A 17 15.67 6.11 -0.90
C THR A 17 14.17 6.36 -0.87
N ALA A 18 13.72 7.46 -0.26
CA ALA A 18 12.32 7.87 -0.31
C ALA A 18 11.81 7.99 -1.77
N TRP A 19 12.67 8.43 -2.70
CA TRP A 19 12.33 8.60 -4.11
C TRP A 19 12.14 7.28 -4.87
N ASP A 20 12.60 6.15 -4.32
CA ASP A 20 12.35 4.81 -4.89
C ASP A 20 11.01 4.21 -4.41
N VAL A 21 10.31 4.86 -3.47
CA VAL A 21 9.03 4.35 -2.94
C VAL A 21 7.93 4.23 -4.01
N PRO A 22 7.77 5.16 -4.97
CA PRO A 22 6.82 4.99 -6.06
C PRO A 22 7.05 3.70 -6.86
N ASP A 23 8.30 3.39 -7.21
CA ASP A 23 8.69 2.17 -7.94
C ASP A 23 8.42 0.91 -7.09
N PHE A 24 8.68 0.99 -5.79
CA PHE A 24 8.36 -0.05 -4.83
C PHE A 24 6.85 -0.34 -4.80
N ILE A 25 6.02 0.69 -4.71
CA ILE A 25 4.55 0.56 -4.67
C ILE A 25 4.04 -0.03 -5.99
N GLU A 26 4.53 0.46 -7.11
CA GLU A 26 4.17 -0.06 -8.43
C GLU A 26 4.49 -1.56 -8.54
N SER A 27 5.70 -1.96 -8.11
CA SER A 27 6.14 -3.34 -8.10
C SER A 27 5.32 -4.21 -7.13
N PHE A 28 5.05 -3.70 -5.93
CA PHE A 28 4.23 -4.36 -4.91
C PHE A 28 2.82 -4.63 -5.45
N MET A 29 2.18 -3.60 -5.99
CA MET A 29 0.78 -3.64 -6.44
C MET A 29 0.60 -4.44 -7.74
N SER A 30 1.65 -4.54 -8.56
CA SER A 30 1.65 -5.33 -9.78
C SER A 30 1.93 -6.82 -9.54
N SER A 31 2.34 -7.19 -8.32
CA SER A 31 2.65 -8.57 -7.94
C SER A 31 1.42 -9.50 -8.07
N PRO A 32 1.59 -10.77 -8.49
CA PRO A 32 0.52 -11.77 -8.47
C PRO A 32 0.02 -12.08 -7.05
N CYS A 33 0.79 -11.73 -6.02
CA CYS A 33 0.39 -11.84 -4.62
C CYS A 33 -0.63 -10.77 -4.19
N VAL A 34 -0.91 -9.78 -5.05
CA VAL A 34 -1.91 -8.73 -4.86
C VAL A 34 -3.00 -8.88 -5.92
N VAL A 35 -4.24 -8.59 -5.55
CA VAL A 35 -5.38 -8.56 -6.48
C VAL A 35 -5.30 -7.27 -7.30
N ASN A 36 -4.51 -7.29 -8.36
CA ASN A 36 -4.21 -6.13 -9.22
C ASN A 36 -5.29 -5.80 -10.28
N ARG A 37 -6.28 -6.67 -10.47
CA ARG A 37 -7.42 -6.42 -11.40
C ARG A 37 -8.44 -5.42 -10.86
N LEU A 38 -8.33 -5.06 -9.59
CA LEU A 38 -9.15 -4.03 -8.99
C LEU A 38 -8.31 -2.76 -9.00
N HIS A 39 -8.83 -1.69 -9.60
CA HIS A 39 -8.21 -0.38 -9.46
C HIS A 39 -8.02 -0.07 -7.97
N VAL A 40 -6.88 0.54 -7.66
CA VAL A 40 -6.40 0.80 -6.31
C VAL A 40 -7.09 2.04 -5.77
N GLN A 41 -7.63 1.98 -4.56
CA GLN A 41 -8.27 3.15 -3.96
C GLN A 41 -7.22 3.96 -3.19
N VAL A 42 -7.08 5.24 -3.55
CA VAL A 42 -6.17 6.19 -2.89
C VAL A 42 -6.95 7.50 -2.63
N PRO A 43 -7.56 7.66 -1.44
CA PRO A 43 -8.45 8.79 -1.18
C PRO A 43 -7.80 10.16 -1.32
N SER A 44 -6.53 10.26 -0.89
CA SER A 44 -5.75 11.49 -0.96
C SER A 44 -5.54 11.98 -2.39
N PHE A 45 -5.55 11.08 -3.40
CA PHE A 45 -5.44 11.50 -4.80
C PHE A 45 -6.74 12.09 -5.31
N SER A 46 -7.89 11.49 -4.97
CA SER A 46 -9.20 12.04 -5.34
C SER A 46 -9.43 13.41 -4.69
N GLN A 47 -8.93 13.62 -3.47
CA GLN A 47 -8.93 14.94 -2.82
C GLN A 47 -8.05 15.94 -3.55
N LEU A 48 -6.83 15.54 -3.90
CA LEU A 48 -5.91 16.39 -4.64
C LEU A 48 -6.50 16.82 -5.98
N GLU A 49 -7.11 15.88 -6.70
CA GLU A 49 -7.77 16.13 -7.98
C GLU A 49 -8.90 17.15 -7.82
N VAL A 50 -9.80 16.96 -6.84
CA VAL A 50 -10.88 17.92 -6.51
C VAL A 50 -10.31 19.28 -6.11
N PHE A 51 -9.29 19.32 -5.25
CA PHE A 51 -8.67 20.56 -4.80
C PHE A 51 -8.09 21.35 -5.98
N LEU A 52 -7.31 20.69 -6.84
CA LEU A 52 -6.68 21.34 -7.99
C LEU A 52 -7.72 21.80 -9.01
N ALA A 53 -8.74 20.99 -9.28
CA ALA A 53 -9.81 21.33 -10.22
C ALA A 53 -10.67 22.50 -9.71
N ALA A 54 -11.10 22.45 -8.45
CA ALA A 54 -11.92 23.50 -7.83
C ALA A 54 -11.22 24.85 -7.76
N ASN A 55 -9.89 24.84 -7.65
CA ASN A 55 -9.07 26.04 -7.52
C ASN A 55 -8.28 26.39 -8.80
N TRP A 56 -8.57 25.71 -9.92
CA TRP A 56 -7.79 25.86 -11.16
C TRP A 56 -7.78 27.31 -11.68
N PHE A 57 -8.91 28.02 -11.50
CA PHE A 57 -9.09 29.40 -11.94
C PHE A 57 -8.72 30.44 -10.86
N ASP A 58 -8.38 30.02 -9.64
CA ASP A 58 -7.86 30.93 -8.61
C ASP A 58 -6.40 31.28 -8.95
N GLY A 59 -6.16 32.52 -9.37
CA GLY A 59 -4.83 33.00 -9.75
C GLY A 59 -3.79 32.97 -8.63
N THR A 60 -4.20 32.86 -7.36
CA THR A 60 -3.32 32.71 -6.19
C THR A 60 -2.91 31.26 -6.00
N VAL A 61 -3.88 30.35 -5.98
CA VAL A 61 -3.62 28.89 -5.86
C VAL A 61 -2.85 28.40 -7.07
N ARG A 62 -3.25 28.80 -8.28
CA ARG A 62 -2.58 28.45 -9.53
C ARG A 62 -1.11 28.89 -9.54
N ARG A 63 -0.80 30.10 -9.04
CA ARG A 63 0.60 30.56 -8.95
C ARG A 63 1.38 29.77 -7.91
N ARG A 64 0.78 29.48 -6.75
CA ARG A 64 1.42 28.73 -5.67
C ARG A 64 1.73 27.28 -6.07
N TYR A 65 0.81 26.63 -6.78
CA TYR A 65 0.91 25.22 -7.18
C TYR A 65 1.24 25.03 -8.66
N ALA A 66 1.76 26.05 -9.36
CA ALA A 66 2.05 25.98 -10.79
C ALA A 66 2.98 24.81 -11.14
N GLY A 67 4.00 24.58 -10.32
CA GLY A 67 4.93 23.46 -10.49
C GLY A 67 4.25 22.10 -10.31
N LEU A 68 3.43 21.96 -9.27
CA LEU A 68 2.66 20.74 -8.99
C LEU A 68 1.65 20.45 -10.10
N ALA A 69 0.88 21.46 -10.50
CA ALA A 69 -0.08 21.38 -11.59
C ALA A 69 0.61 20.90 -12.88
N LYS A 70 1.73 21.52 -13.26
CA LYS A 70 2.51 21.11 -14.43
C LYS A 70 3.07 19.69 -14.32
N ALA A 71 3.53 19.28 -13.14
CA ALA A 71 4.01 17.91 -12.92
C ALA A 71 2.87 16.89 -13.09
N LEU A 72 1.65 17.25 -12.66
CA LEU A 72 0.47 16.40 -12.74
C LEU A 72 -0.26 16.49 -14.09
N GLU A 73 -0.06 17.53 -14.89
CA GLU A 73 -0.56 17.61 -16.28
C GLU A 73 -0.07 16.42 -17.10
N HIS A 74 1.21 16.07 -16.97
CA HIS A 74 1.76 14.87 -17.64
C HIS A 74 1.09 13.58 -17.18
N VAL A 75 0.71 13.51 -15.89
CA VAL A 75 -0.04 12.36 -15.36
C VAL A 75 -1.44 12.32 -15.96
N THR A 76 -2.13 13.47 -16.08
CA THR A 76 -3.43 13.57 -16.75
C THR A 76 -3.36 13.19 -18.23
N GLU A 77 -2.29 13.55 -18.94
CA GLU A 77 -2.08 13.13 -20.33
C GLU A 77 -1.84 11.62 -20.45
N THR A 78 -1.11 11.03 -19.50
CA THR A 78 -0.77 9.60 -19.50
C THR A 78 -1.95 8.74 -19.03
N TRP A 79 -2.74 9.24 -18.09
CA TRP A 79 -3.83 8.54 -17.42
C TRP A 79 -5.14 9.34 -17.44
N PRO A 80 -5.67 9.74 -18.62
CA PRO A 80 -6.78 10.68 -18.74
C PRO A 80 -8.07 10.16 -18.12
N ASP A 81 -8.28 8.84 -18.13
CA ASP A 81 -9.44 8.24 -17.49
C ASP A 81 -9.31 8.18 -15.96
N HIS A 82 -8.10 8.31 -15.41
CA HIS A 82 -7.80 8.03 -14.00
C HIS A 82 -7.30 9.22 -13.20
N PHE A 83 -6.93 10.36 -13.79
CA PHE A 83 -6.54 11.56 -13.03
C PHE A 83 -6.75 12.82 -13.87
N ARG A 84 -7.70 13.68 -13.48
CA ARG A 84 -8.24 14.78 -14.29
C ARG A 84 -8.30 16.09 -13.50
N ILE A 85 -7.44 17.04 -13.85
CA ILE A 85 -7.36 18.34 -13.14
C ILE A 85 -7.97 19.51 -13.92
N THR A 86 -8.06 19.43 -15.25
CA THR A 86 -8.48 20.56 -16.11
C THR A 86 -9.92 20.46 -16.61
N ASP A 87 -10.49 19.26 -16.56
CA ASP A 87 -11.80 18.91 -17.13
C ASP A 87 -12.67 18.12 -16.14
N LEU A 88 -12.48 18.44 -14.86
CA LEU A 88 -13.29 17.98 -13.75
C LEU A 88 -14.11 19.16 -13.20
N SER A 89 -15.43 19.03 -13.20
CA SER A 89 -16.34 19.96 -12.53
C SER A 89 -17.63 19.22 -12.10
N PRO A 90 -18.39 19.77 -11.12
CA PRO A 90 -19.70 19.24 -10.76
C PRO A 90 -20.64 19.13 -11.98
N GLU A 91 -20.69 20.16 -12.81
CA GLU A 91 -21.55 20.22 -14.00
C GLU A 91 -21.16 19.16 -15.03
N GLN A 92 -19.86 18.94 -15.26
CA GLN A 92 -19.37 17.94 -16.20
C GLN A 92 -19.69 16.51 -15.75
N LEU A 93 -19.81 16.27 -14.45
CA LEU A 93 -20.22 14.99 -13.89
C LEU A 93 -21.73 14.88 -13.62
N GLY A 94 -22.49 15.96 -13.84
CA GLY A 94 -23.92 16.01 -13.54
C GLY A 94 -24.21 15.81 -12.05
N VAL A 95 -23.45 16.48 -11.20
CA VAL A 95 -23.59 16.47 -9.74
C VAL A 95 -23.77 17.86 -9.16
N GLU A 96 -24.31 17.94 -7.95
CA GLU A 96 -24.64 19.22 -7.31
C GLU A 96 -23.40 19.97 -6.80
N ASP A 97 -22.41 19.24 -6.27
CA ASP A 97 -21.23 19.84 -5.63
C ASP A 97 -19.96 18.99 -5.72
N TRP A 98 -18.86 19.55 -5.20
CA TRP A 98 -17.55 18.91 -5.16
C TRP A 98 -17.45 17.72 -4.20
N GLU A 99 -18.34 17.63 -3.21
CA GLU A 99 -18.38 16.47 -2.31
C GLU A 99 -18.84 15.24 -3.08
N GLU A 100 -19.89 15.36 -3.91
CA GLU A 100 -20.33 14.26 -4.76
C GLU A 100 -19.27 13.92 -5.83
N VAL A 101 -18.56 14.91 -6.39
CA VAL A 101 -17.40 14.66 -7.27
C VAL A 101 -16.37 13.78 -6.57
N PHE A 102 -15.96 14.14 -5.35
CA PHE A 102 -15.00 13.37 -4.56
C PHE A 102 -15.48 11.93 -4.33
N LEU A 103 -16.75 11.74 -3.95
CA LEU A 103 -17.34 10.41 -3.71
C LEU A 103 -17.36 9.55 -4.98
N ARG A 104 -17.56 10.15 -6.16
CA ARG A 104 -17.48 9.42 -7.45
C ARG A 104 -16.05 9.03 -7.79
N LEU A 105 -15.08 9.93 -7.61
CA LEU A 105 -13.66 9.64 -7.86
C LEU A 105 -13.13 8.54 -6.94
N MET A 106 -13.59 8.49 -5.69
CA MET A 106 -13.28 7.42 -4.74
C MET A 106 -13.65 6.01 -5.23
N GLN A 107 -14.63 5.89 -6.12
CA GLN A 107 -15.09 4.61 -6.67
C GLN A 107 -14.29 4.18 -7.92
N ARG A 108 -13.65 5.13 -8.62
CA ARG A 108 -12.92 4.90 -9.87
C ARG A 108 -11.67 4.04 -9.67
N GLY A 109 -10.90 4.37 -8.63
CA GLY A 109 -9.58 3.82 -8.35
C GLY A 109 -8.53 4.14 -9.42
N TYR A 110 -7.29 3.72 -9.15
CA TYR A 110 -6.10 4.03 -9.96
C TYR A 110 -5.36 2.74 -10.37
N PRO A 111 -4.85 2.63 -11.61
CA PRO A 111 -3.86 1.63 -11.96
C PRO A 111 -2.58 1.77 -11.13
N SER A 112 -1.87 0.67 -10.88
CA SER A 112 -0.62 0.68 -10.09
C SER A 112 0.42 1.67 -10.61
N ALA A 113 0.59 1.74 -11.93
CA ALA A 113 1.54 2.65 -12.57
C ALA A 113 1.12 4.13 -12.39
N ALA A 114 -0.17 4.44 -12.53
CA ALA A 114 -0.70 5.77 -12.26
C ALA A 114 -0.45 6.21 -10.81
N VAL A 115 -0.57 5.28 -9.85
CA VAL A 115 -0.23 5.57 -8.44
C VAL A 115 1.24 5.98 -8.32
N GLY A 116 2.15 5.25 -8.96
CA GLY A 116 3.57 5.60 -9.00
C GLY A 116 3.82 6.99 -9.60
N ASP A 117 3.22 7.28 -10.75
CA ASP A 117 3.40 8.57 -11.44
C ASP A 117 2.87 9.75 -10.64
N ILE A 118 1.69 9.62 -10.03
CA ILE A 118 1.13 10.64 -9.13
C ILE A 118 2.08 10.89 -7.95
N LEU A 119 2.58 9.83 -7.30
CA LEU A 119 3.50 9.98 -6.17
C LEU A 119 4.80 10.71 -6.58
N ARG A 120 5.37 10.37 -7.75
CA ARG A 120 6.55 11.07 -8.29
C ARG A 120 6.25 12.56 -8.54
N GLY A 121 5.04 12.87 -9.00
CA GLY A 121 4.58 14.24 -9.21
C GLY A 121 4.40 15.06 -7.93
N ILE A 122 3.90 14.45 -6.84
CA ILE A 122 3.62 15.19 -5.59
C ILE A 122 4.84 15.31 -4.67
N PHE A 123 5.79 14.36 -4.69
CA PHE A 123 6.91 14.34 -3.74
C PHE A 123 7.73 15.64 -3.67
N PRO A 124 8.05 16.32 -4.79
CA PRO A 124 8.75 17.59 -4.77
C PRO A 124 8.00 18.71 -4.03
N TYR A 125 6.67 18.60 -3.91
CA TYR A 125 5.78 19.66 -3.41
C TYR A 125 5.13 19.33 -2.06
N LEU A 126 5.55 18.24 -1.41
CA LEU A 126 4.96 17.79 -0.13
C LEU A 126 5.06 18.84 0.97
N THR A 127 6.10 19.67 0.99
CA THR A 127 6.27 20.71 2.01
C THR A 127 5.19 21.78 1.90
N GLU A 128 4.92 22.26 0.69
CA GLU A 128 3.87 23.23 0.40
C GLU A 128 2.49 22.62 0.67
N MET A 129 2.26 21.39 0.20
CA MET A 129 0.98 20.70 0.35
C MET A 129 0.65 20.40 1.81
N ARG A 130 1.63 20.04 2.64
CA ARG A 130 1.46 19.83 4.09
C ARG A 130 1.22 21.15 4.83
N ARG A 131 1.89 22.23 4.45
CA ARG A 131 1.68 23.54 5.09
C ARG A 131 0.26 24.08 4.87
N ASP A 132 -0.30 23.81 3.71
CA ASP A 132 -1.59 24.34 3.27
C ASP A 132 -2.74 23.34 3.44
N ASP A 133 -2.52 22.19 4.12
CA ASP A 133 -3.51 21.14 4.36
C ASP A 133 -4.26 20.67 3.10
N VAL A 134 -3.54 20.55 1.97
CA VAL A 134 -4.11 20.15 0.67
C VAL A 134 -4.60 18.70 0.66
N PHE A 135 -4.01 17.84 1.50
CA PHE A 135 -4.43 16.46 1.72
C PHE A 135 -5.18 16.34 3.05
N LEU A 136 -6.06 15.35 3.19
CA LEU A 136 -6.52 14.92 4.52
C LEU A 136 -5.37 14.20 5.28
N GLY A 137 -4.52 15.00 5.93
CA GLY A 137 -3.56 14.56 6.93
C GLY A 137 -2.14 14.29 6.43
N ASP A 138 -1.28 13.87 7.37
CA ASP A 138 0.14 13.53 7.14
C ASP A 138 0.33 12.15 6.46
N GLU A 139 -0.74 11.56 5.92
CA GLU A 139 -0.76 10.17 5.45
C GLU A 139 -1.41 10.01 4.08
N ILE A 140 -0.84 9.13 3.25
CA ILE A 140 -1.48 8.61 2.05
C ILE A 140 -1.73 7.12 2.25
N GLU A 141 -3.01 6.74 2.27
CA GLU A 141 -3.44 5.34 2.35
C GLU A 141 -3.77 4.79 0.95
N ILE A 142 -3.09 3.72 0.58
CA ILE A 142 -3.22 3.03 -0.71
C ILE A 142 -3.82 1.66 -0.42
N TYR A 143 -5.13 1.53 -0.62
CA TYR A 143 -5.85 0.31 -0.28
C TYR A 143 -5.66 -0.78 -1.32
N PHE A 144 -5.35 -1.98 -0.84
CA PHE A 144 -5.15 -3.15 -1.69
C PHE A 144 -5.79 -4.39 -1.08
N MET A 145 -5.85 -5.46 -1.88
CA MET A 145 -6.32 -6.75 -1.42
C MET A 145 -5.33 -7.85 -1.78
N ILE A 146 -5.12 -8.78 -0.85
CA ILE A 146 -4.50 -10.08 -1.19
C ILE A 146 -5.57 -11.05 -1.71
N PRO A 147 -5.19 -12.07 -2.49
CA PRO A 147 -6.11 -13.11 -2.95
C PRO A 147 -6.92 -13.72 -1.81
N TYR A 148 -8.17 -14.10 -2.10
CA TYR A 148 -8.92 -14.97 -1.18
C TYR A 148 -8.16 -16.28 -0.99
N ILE A 149 -8.22 -16.84 0.21
CA ILE A 149 -7.59 -18.14 0.51
C ILE A 149 -8.05 -19.21 -0.48
N SER A 150 -9.34 -19.25 -0.83
CA SER A 150 -9.92 -20.19 -1.80
C SER A 150 -9.49 -19.95 -3.27
N ARG A 151 -8.76 -18.86 -3.54
CA ARG A 151 -8.26 -18.48 -4.87
C ARG A 151 -6.76 -18.23 -4.88
N ASN A 152 -6.07 -18.50 -3.78
CA ASN A 152 -4.62 -18.37 -3.73
C ASN A 152 -4.01 -19.46 -4.62
N ARG A 153 -3.15 -19.06 -5.56
CA ARG A 153 -2.46 -19.97 -6.49
C ARG A 153 -1.01 -20.24 -6.10
N GLU A 154 -0.48 -19.43 -5.20
CA GLU A 154 0.93 -19.46 -4.79
C GLU A 154 1.15 -20.41 -3.61
N MET A 155 0.10 -20.70 -2.83
CA MET A 155 0.16 -21.57 -1.64
C MET A 155 -0.95 -22.59 -1.64
N THR A 156 -0.65 -23.81 -1.18
CA THR A 156 -1.69 -24.84 -1.01
C THR A 156 -2.59 -24.56 0.20
N PRO A 157 -3.82 -25.08 0.20
CA PRO A 157 -4.73 -24.95 1.35
C PRO A 157 -4.13 -25.41 2.67
N GLU A 158 -3.37 -26.50 2.67
CA GLU A 158 -2.75 -27.07 3.88
C GLU A 158 -1.70 -26.11 4.46
N LEU A 159 -0.90 -25.48 3.58
CA LEU A 159 0.11 -24.51 3.99
C LEU A 159 -0.53 -23.26 4.58
N ILE A 160 -1.56 -22.72 3.90
CA ILE A 160 -2.31 -21.56 4.37
C ILE A 160 -2.95 -21.85 5.73
N MET A 161 -3.61 -23.00 5.88
CA MET A 161 -4.23 -23.41 7.15
C MET A 161 -3.20 -23.51 8.27
N LYS A 162 -2.07 -24.20 8.02
CA LYS A 162 -1.00 -24.37 8.99
C LYS A 162 -0.43 -23.03 9.48
N GLU A 163 -0.11 -22.12 8.56
CA GLU A 163 0.46 -20.83 8.92
C GLU A 163 -0.58 -19.90 9.57
N ALA A 164 -1.83 -19.88 9.09
CA ALA A 164 -2.88 -19.10 9.72
C ALA A 164 -3.11 -19.53 11.19
N LEU A 165 -3.24 -20.84 11.45
CA LEU A 165 -3.43 -21.38 12.80
C LEU A 165 -2.23 -21.10 13.72
N ARG A 166 -0.99 -21.14 13.20
CA ARG A 166 0.24 -20.82 13.97
C ARG A 166 0.17 -19.44 14.62
N TYR A 167 -0.44 -18.48 13.94
CA TYR A 167 -0.58 -17.09 14.41
C TYR A 167 -1.93 -16.82 15.12
N GLY A 168 -2.68 -17.87 15.46
CA GLY A 168 -3.89 -17.79 16.29
C GLY A 168 -5.18 -17.48 15.54
N ALA A 169 -5.22 -17.73 14.22
CA ALA A 169 -6.47 -17.66 13.47
C ALA A 169 -7.48 -18.73 13.93
N ASP A 170 -8.77 -18.44 13.80
CA ASP A 170 -9.83 -19.41 14.10
C ASP A 170 -9.96 -20.45 12.98
N ARG A 171 -9.96 -21.74 13.36
CA ARG A 171 -10.02 -22.85 12.39
C ARG A 171 -11.34 -22.88 11.63
N GLN A 172 -12.46 -22.68 12.30
CA GLN A 172 -13.79 -22.74 11.68
C GLN A 172 -13.96 -21.58 10.70
N GLU A 173 -13.45 -20.39 11.04
CA GLU A 173 -13.42 -19.23 10.16
C GLU A 173 -12.57 -19.53 8.90
N LEU A 174 -11.37 -20.10 9.06
CA LEU A 174 -10.55 -20.48 7.90
C LEU A 174 -11.26 -21.50 7.01
N GLU A 175 -11.84 -22.57 7.59
CA GLU A 175 -12.59 -23.59 6.84
C GLU A 175 -13.79 -22.99 6.09
N TYR A 176 -14.50 -22.03 6.70
CA TYR A 176 -15.56 -21.25 6.04
C TYR A 176 -15.03 -20.47 4.83
N HIS A 177 -13.88 -19.80 4.98
CA HIS A 177 -13.25 -19.04 3.91
C HIS A 177 -12.72 -19.93 2.76
N PHE A 178 -12.27 -21.16 3.06
CA PHE A 178 -11.88 -22.16 2.05
C PHE A 178 -13.06 -22.65 1.20
N ARG A 179 -14.22 -22.91 1.83
CA ARG A 179 -15.38 -23.51 1.15
C ARG A 179 -16.16 -22.50 0.29
N ARG A 180 -15.96 -21.19 0.49
CA ARG A 180 -16.69 -20.15 -0.25
C ARG A 180 -15.95 -19.66 -1.48
N ARG A 181 -16.67 -19.61 -2.61
CA ARG A 181 -16.19 -19.02 -3.87
C ARG A 181 -15.98 -17.49 -3.78
N LYS A 182 -16.75 -16.81 -2.92
CA LYS A 182 -16.70 -15.36 -2.66
C LYS A 182 -16.90 -15.11 -1.15
N PRO A 183 -15.87 -15.29 -0.31
CA PRO A 183 -15.95 -14.96 1.11
C PRO A 183 -16.04 -13.43 1.33
N PRO A 184 -16.38 -12.96 2.55
CA PRO A 184 -16.29 -11.55 2.91
C PRO A 184 -14.92 -10.96 2.57
N ARG A 185 -14.89 -9.74 2.03
CA ARG A 185 -13.65 -9.08 1.57
C ARG A 185 -12.79 -8.55 2.71
N GLY A 186 -13.41 -8.20 3.83
CA GLY A 186 -12.78 -7.49 4.95
C GLY A 186 -11.44 -8.09 5.41
N PRO A 187 -11.35 -9.41 5.66
CA PRO A 187 -10.10 -10.05 6.10
C PRO A 187 -8.92 -9.96 5.11
N TYR A 188 -9.22 -9.68 3.84
CA TYR A 188 -8.24 -9.65 2.75
C TYR A 188 -7.85 -8.24 2.31
N ARG A 189 -8.47 -7.21 2.89
CA ARG A 189 -8.13 -5.81 2.65
C ARG A 189 -6.97 -5.39 3.54
N GLY A 190 -6.02 -4.68 2.96
CA GLY A 190 -4.92 -4.02 3.65
C GLY A 190 -4.70 -2.63 3.05
N ALA A 191 -3.71 -1.93 3.58
CA ALA A 191 -3.30 -0.64 3.06
C ALA A 191 -1.77 -0.52 3.09
N LEU A 192 -1.20 0.03 2.03
CA LEU A 192 0.11 0.66 2.11
C LEU A 192 -0.12 2.08 2.65
N VAL A 193 0.55 2.43 3.73
CA VAL A 193 0.43 3.74 4.38
C VAL A 193 1.76 4.46 4.27
N LEU A 194 1.74 5.58 3.58
CA LEU A 194 2.85 6.52 3.51
C LEU A 194 2.62 7.60 4.55
N THR A 195 3.54 7.77 5.49
CA THR A 195 3.46 8.84 6.49
C THR A 195 4.59 9.83 6.26
N PHE A 196 4.25 11.11 6.15
CA PHE A 196 5.19 12.20 5.96
C PHE A 196 5.37 12.95 7.26
N LYS A 197 6.60 13.06 7.75
CA LYS A 197 6.90 13.61 9.07
C LYS A 197 8.03 14.62 9.00
N ASN A 198 8.16 15.43 10.05
CA ASN A 198 9.36 16.23 10.21
C ASN A 198 10.54 15.31 10.55
N PRO A 199 11.79 15.69 10.17
CA PRO A 199 12.97 14.85 10.39
C PRO A 199 13.15 14.47 11.86
N GLU A 200 12.90 15.43 12.75
CA GLU A 200 13.06 15.31 14.20
C GLU A 200 11.95 14.51 14.90
N ASP A 201 10.81 14.30 14.24
CA ASP A 201 9.70 13.59 14.86
C ASP A 201 10.13 12.15 15.20
N PRO A 202 9.68 11.56 16.30
CA PRO A 202 9.99 10.16 16.56
C PRO A 202 9.47 9.26 15.43
N ALA A 203 10.19 8.17 15.17
CA ALA A 203 9.68 7.11 14.31
C ALA A 203 8.29 6.67 14.80
N PHE A 204 7.39 6.29 13.89
CA PHE A 204 6.01 5.95 14.26
C PHE A 204 5.97 5.01 15.47
N THR A 205 5.48 5.52 16.60
CA THR A 205 5.19 4.70 17.76
C THR A 205 3.82 4.07 17.54
N TRP A 206 3.77 2.74 17.63
CA TRP A 206 2.67 1.82 17.28
C TRP A 206 1.32 2.04 18.00
N ARG A 207 1.02 3.22 18.54
CA ARG A 207 -0.08 3.46 19.47
C ARG A 207 -1.41 3.90 18.85
N SER A 208 -1.52 4.02 17.53
CA SER A 208 -2.80 4.43 16.94
C SER A 208 -3.03 3.81 15.58
N ARG A 209 -3.87 2.76 15.55
CA ARG A 209 -5.11 2.67 14.75
C ARG A 209 -5.59 1.22 14.69
N ARG A 210 -6.76 0.99 15.31
CA ARG A 210 -7.58 -0.23 15.45
C ARG A 210 -6.85 -1.46 16.02
N VAL A 211 -7.35 -1.96 17.16
CA VAL A 211 -6.90 -3.19 17.86
C VAL A 211 -6.86 -4.43 16.94
N THR A 212 -7.61 -4.40 15.83
CA THR A 212 -7.74 -5.49 14.85
C THR A 212 -6.71 -5.45 13.71
N SER A 213 -5.76 -4.51 13.73
CA SER A 213 -4.79 -4.34 12.64
C SER A 213 -3.35 -4.66 13.06
N GLY A 214 -2.65 -5.39 12.20
CA GLY A 214 -1.22 -5.65 12.28
C GLY A 214 -0.48 -4.77 11.29
N TRP A 215 0.80 -4.55 11.54
CA TRP A 215 1.63 -3.67 10.72
C TRP A 215 2.97 -4.33 10.40
N LEU A 216 3.50 -4.04 9.21
CA LEU A 216 4.89 -4.29 8.83
C LEU A 216 5.48 -2.97 8.37
N ARG A 217 6.63 -2.59 8.93
CA ARG A 217 7.39 -1.44 8.42
C ARG A 217 8.11 -1.84 7.15
N VAL A 218 7.96 -1.07 6.08
CA VAL A 218 8.87 -1.19 4.92
C VAL A 218 10.11 -0.36 5.24
N PRO A 219 11.29 -0.97 5.42
CA PRO A 219 12.53 -0.25 5.68
C PRO A 219 12.88 0.65 4.48
N VAL A 220 13.15 1.93 4.76
CA VAL A 220 13.72 2.88 3.79
C VAL A 220 15.07 3.32 4.33
N ARG A 221 16.15 3.02 3.60
CA ARG A 221 17.53 3.29 4.05
C ARG A 221 17.80 4.79 4.17
N SER A 222 17.35 5.56 3.18
CA SER A 222 17.40 7.03 3.18
C SER A 222 15.97 7.59 3.08
N PRO A 223 15.26 7.75 4.22
CA PRO A 223 13.84 8.14 4.22
C PRO A 223 13.61 9.63 3.94
N GLN A 224 14.65 10.44 3.78
CA GLN A 224 14.51 11.87 3.55
C GLN A 224 13.96 12.15 2.14
N VAL A 225 12.83 12.84 2.05
CA VAL A 225 12.27 13.33 0.77
C VAL A 225 12.92 14.66 0.40
N ASN A 226 12.90 15.60 1.35
CA ASN A 226 13.49 16.94 1.26
C ASN A 226 13.93 17.40 2.66
N ILE A 227 14.53 18.59 2.82
CA ILE A 227 15.08 19.04 4.10
C ILE A 227 14.07 19.11 5.27
N THR A 228 12.77 19.20 5.00
CA THR A 228 11.72 19.32 6.03
C THR A 228 10.87 18.07 6.19
N THR A 229 11.07 17.04 5.36
CA THR A 229 10.15 15.89 5.29
C THR A 229 10.88 14.57 5.16
N LYS A 230 10.61 13.65 6.08
CA LYS A 230 10.94 12.22 5.96
C LYS A 230 9.70 11.39 5.68
N LEU A 231 9.89 10.28 4.97
CA LEU A 231 8.86 9.34 4.59
C LEU A 231 9.02 8.03 5.37
N GLU A 232 7.93 7.56 5.98
CA GLU A 232 7.82 6.21 6.51
C GLU A 232 6.77 5.43 5.73
N VAL A 233 7.04 4.15 5.49
CA VAL A 233 6.18 3.27 4.68
C VAL A 233 5.77 2.07 5.51
N TRP A 234 4.48 1.77 5.53
CA TRP A 234 3.90 0.71 6.35
C TRP A 234 2.93 -0.13 5.55
N ILE A 235 2.83 -1.41 5.87
CA ILE A 235 1.79 -2.33 5.38
C ILE A 235 0.87 -2.64 6.55
N ASN A 236 -0.38 -2.21 6.44
CA ASN A 236 -1.47 -2.56 7.34
C ASN A 236 -2.17 -3.84 6.88
N TYR A 237 -2.45 -4.74 7.82
CA TYR A 237 -3.18 -5.98 7.53
C TYR A 237 -4.09 -6.40 8.68
N ASN A 238 -5.04 -7.31 8.40
CA ASN A 238 -5.96 -7.82 9.41
C ASN A 238 -5.31 -8.90 10.30
N VAL A 239 -5.31 -8.70 11.62
CA VAL A 239 -4.66 -9.64 12.56
C VAL A 239 -5.36 -11.00 12.66
N ALA A 240 -6.66 -11.08 12.38
CA ALA A 240 -7.39 -12.35 12.40
C ALA A 240 -6.82 -13.35 11.38
N PHE A 241 -6.28 -12.84 10.27
CA PHE A 241 -5.67 -13.62 9.20
C PHE A 241 -4.14 -13.43 9.14
N ARG A 242 -3.52 -13.07 10.27
CA ARG A 242 -2.09 -12.70 10.34
C ARG A 242 -1.18 -13.71 9.65
N GLY A 243 -1.33 -15.00 9.94
CA GLY A 243 -0.43 -16.01 9.35
C GLY A 243 -0.52 -16.08 7.83
N TYR A 244 -1.73 -15.94 7.27
CA TYR A 244 -1.93 -15.87 5.83
C TYR A 244 -1.34 -14.59 5.22
N TRP A 245 -1.54 -13.44 5.87
CA TRP A 245 -0.95 -12.17 5.48
C TRP A 245 0.57 -12.21 5.47
N LEU A 246 1.19 -12.71 6.54
CA LEU A 246 2.65 -12.83 6.64
C LEU A 246 3.21 -13.76 5.56
N ALA A 247 2.55 -14.90 5.29
CA ALA A 247 2.96 -15.81 4.23
C ALA A 247 2.88 -15.15 2.84
N GLN A 248 1.81 -14.36 2.59
CA GLN A 248 1.70 -13.58 1.36
C GLN A 248 2.76 -12.49 1.24
N MET A 249 3.05 -11.78 2.34
CA MET A 249 4.10 -10.76 2.35
C MET A 249 5.49 -11.36 2.12
N TYR A 250 5.76 -12.58 2.61
CA TYR A 250 6.99 -13.30 2.31
C TYR A 250 7.15 -13.61 0.82
N LEU A 251 6.09 -14.16 0.20
CA LEU A 251 6.10 -14.47 -1.23
C LEU A 251 6.26 -13.21 -2.08
N LEU A 252 5.55 -12.15 -1.70
CA LEU A 252 5.63 -10.85 -2.35
C LEU A 252 7.06 -10.28 -2.27
N ALA A 253 7.66 -10.24 -1.07
CA ALA A 253 9.04 -9.80 -0.87
C ALA A 253 10.01 -10.62 -1.73
N SER A 254 9.88 -11.96 -1.67
CA SER A 254 10.74 -12.87 -2.44
C SER A 254 10.62 -12.67 -3.95
N GLY A 255 9.41 -12.37 -4.46
CA GLY A 255 9.19 -12.07 -5.88
C GLY A 255 9.67 -10.68 -6.32
N MET A 256 9.74 -9.72 -5.40
CA MET A 256 10.26 -8.37 -5.66
C MET A 256 11.79 -8.31 -5.69
N SER A 257 12.47 -9.30 -5.09
CA SER A 257 13.94 -9.41 -5.04
C SER A 257 14.61 -9.64 -6.41
N LYS A 258 14.53 -8.66 -7.31
CA LYS A 258 15.45 -8.55 -8.47
C LYS A 258 16.79 -7.93 -8.07
N ARG A 259 16.85 -7.29 -6.89
CA ARG A 259 18.08 -6.75 -6.28
C ARG A 259 18.58 -7.75 -5.23
N SER A 260 19.90 -7.90 -5.15
CA SER A 260 20.57 -8.87 -4.30
C SER A 260 20.06 -8.80 -2.85
N ARG A 261 19.64 -9.93 -2.26
CA ARG A 261 19.37 -10.08 -0.81
C ARG A 261 20.48 -9.55 0.12
N ARG A 262 21.66 -9.22 -0.43
CA ARG A 262 22.79 -8.59 0.27
C ARG A 262 22.46 -7.22 0.87
N ASP A 263 21.40 -6.55 0.41
CA ASP A 263 21.02 -5.21 0.89
C ASP A 263 20.04 -5.19 2.09
N VAL A 264 19.51 -6.37 2.48
CA VAL A 264 18.59 -6.51 3.61
C VAL A 264 19.40 -6.68 4.91
N PRO A 265 19.19 -5.84 5.94
CA PRO A 265 19.85 -5.98 7.22
C PRO A 265 19.67 -7.38 7.83
N PRO A 266 20.72 -7.97 8.45
CA PRO A 266 20.68 -9.34 8.98
C PRO A 266 19.53 -9.61 9.95
N GLU A 267 19.13 -8.61 10.73
CA GLU A 267 18.01 -8.71 11.67
C GLU A 267 16.66 -8.86 10.97
N ILE A 268 16.48 -8.21 9.80
CA ILE A 268 15.28 -8.35 8.98
C ILE A 268 15.33 -9.69 8.25
N ALA A 269 16.48 -10.04 7.67
CA ALA A 269 16.67 -11.34 7.03
C ALA A 269 16.36 -12.50 8.00
N ALA A 270 16.84 -12.42 9.24
CA ALA A 270 16.56 -13.42 10.28
C ALA A 270 15.07 -13.53 10.63
N GLU A 271 14.31 -12.42 10.66
CA GLU A 271 12.85 -12.44 10.90
C GLU A 271 12.12 -13.21 9.79
N TRP A 272 12.62 -13.17 8.55
CA TRP A 272 11.99 -13.82 7.39
C TRP A 272 12.57 -15.20 7.04
N ASP A 273 13.81 -15.51 7.41
CA ASP A 273 14.47 -16.80 7.10
C ASP A 273 13.76 -17.98 7.75
N GLU A 274 13.27 -17.81 8.98
CA GLU A 274 12.49 -18.85 9.65
C GLU A 274 11.18 -19.14 8.91
N LEU A 275 10.46 -18.08 8.51
CA LEU A 275 9.24 -18.23 7.73
C LEU A 275 9.54 -18.84 6.36
N GLY A 276 10.62 -18.42 5.72
CA GLY A 276 11.07 -18.92 4.43
C GLY A 276 11.39 -20.40 4.41
N LYS A 277 12.12 -20.90 5.42
CA LYS A 277 12.36 -22.35 5.57
C LYS A 277 11.04 -23.12 5.67
N ARG A 278 10.09 -22.62 6.48
CA ARG A 278 8.78 -23.26 6.66
C ARG A 278 7.93 -23.28 5.39
N LEU A 279 8.00 -22.23 4.58
CA LEU A 279 7.29 -22.14 3.30
C LEU A 279 7.99 -22.98 2.20
N GLY A 280 9.32 -22.99 2.17
CA GLY A 280 10.14 -23.71 1.19
C GLY A 280 10.17 -25.24 1.39
N ASP A 281 10.14 -25.72 2.64
CA ASP A 281 10.11 -27.16 2.96
C ASP A 281 8.82 -27.87 2.52
N VAL A 282 7.77 -27.11 2.19
CA VAL A 282 6.48 -27.65 1.71
C VAL A 282 6.44 -27.75 0.19
N ALA A 283 7.07 -26.82 -0.53
CA ALA A 283 7.18 -26.86 -1.99
C ALA A 283 8.06 -28.04 -2.46
N SER A 284 9.17 -28.31 -1.76
CA SER A 284 10.09 -29.42 -2.07
C SER A 284 9.51 -30.82 -1.77
N ARG A 285 8.57 -30.93 -0.82
CA ARG A 285 7.85 -32.19 -0.52
C ARG A 285 6.67 -32.49 -1.45
N GLN A 286 6.20 -31.51 -2.22
CA GLN A 286 5.09 -31.66 -3.15
C GLN A 286 5.54 -31.90 -4.60
N GLY A 287 6.77 -31.54 -4.97
CA GLY A 287 7.40 -31.93 -6.24
C GLY A 287 7.99 -33.35 -6.25
N ALA A 288 7.90 -34.08 -5.14
CA ALA A 288 8.41 -35.45 -4.97
C ALA A 288 7.30 -36.51 -4.86
N LYS A 289 6.06 -36.17 -5.26
CA LYS A 289 4.94 -37.11 -5.36
C LYS A 289 4.38 -37.14 -6.77
#